data_AF-A0A8T0SIQ6-F1
#
_entry.id   AF-A0A8T0SIQ6-F1
#
_cell.length_a   1.000
_cell.length_b   1.000
_cell.length_c   1.000
_cell.angle_alpha   90.00
_cell.angle_beta   90.00
_cell.angle_gamma   90.00
#
_symmetry.space_group_name_H-M   'P 1'
#
loop_
_entity.id
_entity.type
_entity.pdbx_description
1 polymer ?
#
loop_
_entity_poly.entity_id
_entity_poly.type
_entity_poly.pdbx_seq_one_letter_code
_entity_poly.pdbx_strand_id
1 'polypeptide(L)'
;MVPGEGWEAAVRAEVGAAGWWDDPDSADLRARFKAFTGQRRDWPHPTLLFWKDLLLRVARRLRRCSAPAHLVTSAWFARPGGLTPLCLPQVLEEMRADGDILLKSELIDPSAGSLYQLVRRVSQMAISSRRPVSQEDILVFKSLVEERAADIARQLSDSHWTSTCVVTISRFNSFFCNQEDAHAALCILTQSGKARYLVARKQDPIEGVKLALNSAQVPAVSKLDHDTLHLVWTEERLQQQLDVLDRRWEISRRRALASFKSGDKQGAYRYVRQSKVFSQSRNRCTQLLERVEEVISLIAIAESTKKVYEAMQIGIQAMKENNVSIEEVNVHLKEVDELVAAQREVDAALESVPLHSIDDEGDIEEEFRKLETELQDEIPHIQVQEPMSHSNEESPDEVVESLSNNLSGIKLEAI
;
A
#
# COMPACT_ATOMS: atom_id res chain seq x y z
N MET A 1 -12.23 -2.99 15.20
CA MET A 1 -12.60 -4.40 14.96
C MET A 1 -12.14 -5.20 16.17
N VAL A 2 -13.06 -5.85 16.89
CA VAL A 2 -12.75 -6.60 18.10
C VAL A 2 -11.80 -7.76 17.76
N PRO A 3 -10.69 -7.96 18.49
CA PRO A 3 -9.75 -9.03 18.23
C PRO A 3 -10.30 -10.33 18.81
N GLY A 4 -11.10 -11.08 18.04
CA GLY A 4 -11.62 -12.36 18.56
C GLY A 4 -12.41 -13.24 17.58
N GLU A 5 -13.18 -12.69 16.65
CA GLU A 5 -14.32 -13.46 16.08
C GLU A 5 -14.16 -13.94 14.62
N GLY A 6 -13.10 -13.52 13.90
CA GLY A 6 -12.99 -13.81 12.47
C GLY A 6 -12.51 -15.22 12.11
N TRP A 7 -11.71 -15.87 12.95
CA TRP A 7 -11.07 -17.15 12.62
C TRP A 7 -12.02 -18.33 12.72
N GLU A 8 -12.96 -18.34 13.69
CA GLU A 8 -13.99 -19.39 13.75
C GLU A 8 -14.84 -19.40 12.48
N ALA A 9 -15.26 -18.22 12.02
CA ALA A 9 -16.05 -18.08 10.79
C ALA A 9 -15.23 -18.50 9.56
N ALA A 10 -13.95 -18.13 9.49
CA ALA A 10 -13.07 -18.54 8.41
C ALA A 10 -12.88 -20.06 8.39
N VAL A 11 -12.62 -20.68 9.55
CA VAL A 11 -12.42 -22.13 9.68
C VAL A 11 -13.72 -22.87 9.38
N ARG A 12 -14.85 -22.46 9.96
CA ARG A 12 -16.16 -23.06 9.65
C ARG A 12 -16.49 -22.96 8.17
N ALA A 13 -16.06 -21.93 7.47
CA ALA A 13 -16.41 -21.78 6.07
C ALA A 13 -15.40 -22.45 5.11
N GLU A 14 -14.17 -22.72 5.55
CA GLU A 14 -13.23 -23.60 4.83
C GLU A 14 -13.51 -25.09 5.09
N VAL A 15 -14.07 -25.41 6.26
CA VAL A 15 -14.36 -26.78 6.66
C VAL A 15 -15.83 -27.18 6.40
N GLY A 16 -16.76 -26.25 6.55
CA GLY A 16 -18.22 -26.44 6.52
C GLY A 16 -18.83 -26.73 5.14
N ALA A 17 -18.00 -27.04 4.14
CA ALA A 17 -18.46 -27.79 2.98
C ALA A 17 -18.62 -29.30 3.27
N ALA A 18 -18.14 -29.78 4.43
CA ALA A 18 -18.19 -31.19 4.78
C ALA A 18 -18.61 -31.35 6.25
N GLY A 19 -19.75 -32.01 6.48
CA GLY A 19 -20.42 -32.15 7.79
C GLY A 19 -19.64 -32.90 8.89
N TRP A 20 -18.35 -33.17 8.70
CA TRP A 20 -17.50 -33.87 9.68
C TRP A 20 -17.01 -32.97 10.81
N TRP A 21 -16.92 -31.64 10.64
CA TRP A 21 -16.37 -30.73 11.67
C TRP A 21 -17.27 -30.56 12.89
N ASP A 22 -18.58 -30.65 12.69
CA ASP A 22 -19.56 -30.55 13.77
C ASP A 22 -19.95 -31.94 14.31
N ASP A 23 -19.56 -33.02 13.64
CA ASP A 23 -19.80 -34.40 14.09
C ASP A 23 -18.69 -34.85 15.07
N PRO A 24 -18.97 -34.95 16.39
CA PRO A 24 -18.00 -35.40 17.38
C PRO A 24 -17.62 -36.87 17.26
N ASP A 25 -18.43 -37.70 16.59
CA ASP A 25 -18.28 -39.16 16.56
C ASP A 25 -17.65 -39.68 15.27
N SER A 26 -17.41 -38.82 14.28
CA SER A 26 -16.80 -39.24 13.02
C SER A 26 -15.39 -39.82 13.25
N ALA A 27 -15.19 -41.06 12.80
CA ALA A 27 -13.92 -41.78 12.96
C ALA A 27 -12.77 -41.09 12.20
N ASP A 28 -13.08 -40.47 11.05
CA ASP A 28 -12.13 -39.69 10.25
C ASP A 28 -11.63 -38.45 11.01
N LEU A 29 -12.50 -37.73 11.72
CA LEU A 29 -12.09 -36.57 12.53
C LEU A 29 -11.20 -37.00 13.70
N ARG A 30 -11.56 -38.08 14.40
CA ARG A 30 -10.72 -38.63 15.48
C ARG A 30 -9.34 -39.04 14.98
N ALA A 31 -9.22 -39.51 13.74
CA ALA A 31 -7.92 -39.79 13.14
C ALA A 31 -7.13 -38.49 12.85
N ARG A 32 -7.79 -37.45 12.33
CA ARG A 32 -7.15 -36.17 11.97
C ARG A 32 -6.64 -35.37 13.17
N PHE A 33 -7.26 -35.52 14.35
CA PHE A 33 -6.86 -34.80 15.58
C PHE A 33 -5.79 -35.51 16.41
N LYS A 34 -5.43 -36.75 16.08
CA LYS A 34 -4.37 -37.49 16.78
C LYS A 34 -2.99 -36.95 16.46
N ALA A 35 -2.07 -37.07 17.41
CA ALA A 35 -0.66 -36.82 17.17
C ALA A 35 -0.09 -37.85 16.18
N PHE A 36 0.86 -37.42 15.35
CA PHE A 36 1.61 -38.37 14.53
C PHE A 36 2.55 -39.20 15.41
N THR A 37 2.59 -40.50 15.14
CA THR A 37 3.42 -41.47 15.86
C THR A 37 4.47 -42.06 14.92
N GLY A 38 5.63 -42.44 15.46
CA GLY A 38 6.70 -43.06 14.67
C GLY A 38 7.61 -42.03 13.97
N GLN A 39 8.40 -42.51 13.01
CA GLN A 39 9.32 -41.65 12.26
C GLN A 39 8.55 -40.88 11.19
N ARG A 40 9.16 -39.79 10.67
CA ARG A 40 8.58 -38.94 9.61
C ARG A 40 7.98 -39.73 8.42
N ARG A 41 8.59 -40.86 8.06
CA ARG A 41 8.17 -41.73 6.94
C ARG A 41 6.88 -42.51 7.22
N ASP A 42 6.52 -42.67 8.49
CA ASP A 42 5.38 -43.46 8.93
C ASP A 42 4.11 -42.59 9.09
N TRP A 43 4.24 -41.28 8.92
CA TRP A 43 3.14 -40.35 9.12
C TRP A 43 2.08 -40.49 8.01
N PRO A 44 0.79 -40.41 8.35
CA PRO A 44 -0.28 -40.50 7.36
C PRO A 44 -0.28 -39.27 6.44
N HIS A 45 0.33 -39.42 5.26
CA HIS A 45 0.46 -38.36 4.25
C HIS A 45 -0.85 -37.62 3.93
N PRO A 46 -2.02 -38.30 3.77
CA PRO A 46 -3.28 -37.60 3.52
C PRO A 46 -3.69 -36.65 4.65
N THR A 47 -3.43 -37.01 5.90
CA THR A 47 -3.74 -36.18 7.07
C THR A 47 -2.78 -35.00 7.16
N LEU A 48 -1.49 -35.22 6.90
CA LEU A 48 -0.49 -34.15 6.85
C LEU A 48 -0.83 -33.11 5.78
N LEU A 49 -1.07 -33.54 4.53
CA LEU A 49 -1.43 -32.64 3.42
C LEU A 49 -2.72 -31.88 3.71
N PHE A 50 -3.74 -32.58 4.23
CA PHE A 50 -5.00 -31.94 4.62
C PHE A 50 -4.77 -30.75 5.57
N TRP A 51 -3.96 -30.93 6.62
CA TRP A 51 -3.71 -29.86 7.59
C TRP A 51 -2.87 -28.73 7.00
N LYS A 52 -1.85 -29.04 6.19
CA LYS A 52 -1.07 -28.02 5.46
C LYS A 52 -1.96 -27.14 4.59
N ASP A 53 -2.83 -27.75 3.80
CA ASP A 53 -3.70 -27.02 2.90
C ASP A 53 -4.76 -26.21 3.67
N LEU A 54 -5.34 -26.80 4.73
CA LEU A 54 -6.33 -26.12 5.55
C LEU A 54 -5.73 -24.90 6.25
N LEU A 55 -4.51 -25.00 6.79
CA LEU A 55 -3.78 -23.88 7.38
C LEU A 55 -3.66 -22.72 6.41
N LEU A 56 -3.19 -23.00 5.19
CA LEU A 56 -3.01 -21.98 4.15
C LEU A 56 -4.35 -21.38 3.70
N ARG A 57 -5.40 -22.20 3.53
CA ARG A 57 -6.74 -21.70 3.15
C ARG A 57 -7.35 -20.79 4.21
N VAL A 58 -7.27 -21.18 5.49
CA VAL A 58 -7.77 -20.36 6.59
C VAL A 58 -6.99 -19.05 6.70
N ALA A 59 -5.66 -19.10 6.64
CA ALA A 59 -4.83 -17.90 6.67
C ALA A 59 -5.11 -16.96 5.47
N ARG A 60 -5.28 -17.53 4.26
CA ARG A 60 -5.69 -16.77 3.05
C ARG A 60 -7.03 -16.08 3.23
N ARG A 61 -8.02 -16.78 3.78
CA ARG A 61 -9.36 -16.22 4.03
C ARG A 61 -9.34 -15.10 5.06
N LEU A 62 -8.50 -15.24 6.09
CA LEU A 62 -8.24 -14.20 7.07
C LEU A 62 -7.42 -13.02 6.52
N ARG A 63 -6.89 -13.15 5.29
CA ARG A 63 -5.97 -12.19 4.66
C ARG A 63 -4.75 -11.90 5.54
N ARG A 64 -4.28 -12.90 6.29
CA ARG A 64 -3.13 -12.81 7.19
C ARG A 64 -1.93 -13.52 6.58
N CYS A 65 -0.79 -12.85 6.62
CA CYS A 65 0.49 -13.42 6.17
C CYS A 65 1.30 -13.99 7.34
N SER A 66 0.96 -13.62 8.57
CA SER A 66 1.63 -14.05 9.79
C SER A 66 0.65 -14.33 10.93
N ALA A 67 1.05 -15.22 11.83
CA ALA A 67 0.29 -15.53 13.04
C ALA A 67 1.20 -16.10 14.14
N PRO A 68 0.93 -15.80 15.43
CA PRO A 68 1.57 -16.49 16.54
C PRO A 68 1.29 -18.00 16.51
N ALA A 69 2.32 -18.82 16.74
CA ALA A 69 2.23 -20.28 16.69
C ALA A 69 1.21 -20.86 17.68
N HIS A 70 1.12 -20.28 18.89
CA HIS A 70 0.10 -20.69 19.86
C HIS A 70 -1.31 -20.49 19.31
N LEU A 71 -1.63 -19.36 18.66
CA LEU A 71 -2.97 -19.14 18.11
C LEU A 71 -3.32 -20.16 17.01
N VAL A 72 -2.34 -20.50 16.17
CA VAL A 72 -2.54 -21.49 15.11
C VAL A 72 -2.80 -22.89 15.69
N THR A 73 -2.04 -23.27 16.71
CA THR A 73 -2.13 -24.61 17.33
C THR A 73 -3.30 -24.76 18.32
N SER A 74 -3.66 -23.69 19.03
CA SER A 74 -4.58 -23.76 20.16
C SER A 74 -5.91 -23.02 19.96
N ALA A 75 -5.99 -22.07 19.02
CA ALA A 75 -7.21 -21.29 18.80
C ALA A 75 -7.85 -21.63 17.45
N TRP A 76 -7.13 -21.46 16.33
CA TRP A 76 -7.71 -21.55 14.98
C TRP A 76 -8.52 -22.81 14.73
N PHE A 77 -8.07 -23.95 15.25
CA PHE A 77 -8.71 -25.25 15.04
C PHE A 77 -9.26 -25.85 16.34
N ALA A 78 -9.46 -25.02 17.37
CA ALA A 78 -10.14 -25.44 18.59
C ALA A 78 -11.62 -25.69 18.31
N ARG A 79 -12.11 -26.86 18.75
CA ARG A 79 -13.54 -27.16 18.74
C ARG A 79 -14.22 -26.72 20.04
N PRO A 80 -15.56 -26.57 20.03
CA PRO A 80 -16.33 -26.49 21.25
C PRO A 80 -15.96 -27.65 22.19
N GLY A 81 -15.63 -27.32 23.45
CA GLY A 81 -15.09 -28.30 24.42
C GLY A 81 -13.55 -28.35 24.50
N GLY A 82 -12.83 -27.47 23.79
CA GLY A 82 -11.38 -27.28 23.96
C GLY A 82 -10.51 -28.32 23.27
N LEU A 83 -11.07 -29.13 22.36
CA LEU A 83 -10.32 -30.10 21.58
C LEU A 83 -9.51 -29.40 20.48
N THR A 84 -8.19 -29.59 20.52
CA THR A 84 -7.24 -29.06 19.51
C THR A 84 -6.51 -30.20 18.81
N PRO A 85 -6.18 -30.08 17.51
CA PRO A 85 -5.50 -31.16 16.79
C PRO A 85 -4.05 -31.30 17.26
N LEU A 86 -3.71 -32.48 17.81
CA LEU A 86 -2.42 -32.74 18.44
C LEU A 86 -1.26 -32.89 17.45
N CYS A 87 -1.56 -33.05 16.16
CA CYS A 87 -0.55 -33.15 15.09
C CYS A 87 -0.07 -31.78 14.57
N LEU A 88 -0.73 -30.67 14.92
CA LEU A 88 -0.39 -29.35 14.37
C LEU A 88 1.07 -28.93 14.62
N PRO A 89 1.66 -29.14 15.80
CA PRO A 89 3.08 -28.83 16.00
C PRO A 89 3.98 -29.56 14.99
N GLN A 90 3.76 -30.85 14.76
CA GLN A 90 4.50 -31.62 13.75
C GLN A 90 4.24 -31.12 12.33
N VAL A 91 2.99 -30.75 12.00
CA VAL A 91 2.63 -30.19 10.69
C VAL A 91 3.38 -28.88 10.45
N LEU A 92 3.44 -28.00 11.45
CA LEU A 92 4.13 -26.70 11.36
C LEU A 92 5.64 -26.86 11.20
N GLU A 93 6.26 -27.80 11.94
CA GLU A 93 7.67 -28.14 11.73
C GLU A 93 7.91 -28.63 10.30
N GLU A 94 6.97 -29.40 9.75
CA GLU A 94 7.10 -29.92 8.40
C GLU A 94 6.88 -28.88 7.31
N MET A 95 5.95 -27.95 7.52
CA MET A 95 5.80 -26.78 6.66
C MET A 95 7.04 -25.88 6.72
N ARG A 96 7.67 -25.75 7.89
CA ARG A 96 8.94 -25.03 8.03
C ARG A 96 10.10 -25.80 7.40
N ALA A 97 10.12 -27.13 7.50
CA ALA A 97 11.10 -27.99 6.84
C ALA A 97 11.07 -27.77 5.32
N ASP A 98 9.87 -27.71 4.75
CA ASP A 98 9.64 -27.53 3.32
C ASP A 98 9.81 -26.07 2.85
N GLY A 99 9.84 -25.11 3.79
CA GLY A 99 10.04 -23.69 3.49
C GLY A 99 8.74 -22.92 3.20
N ASP A 100 7.59 -23.53 3.46
CA ASP A 100 6.27 -22.91 3.36
C ASP A 100 6.04 -21.89 4.49
N ILE A 101 6.66 -22.13 5.65
CA ILE A 101 6.62 -21.27 6.83
C ILE A 101 8.03 -20.83 7.21
N LEU A 102 8.17 -19.54 7.53
CA LEU A 102 9.38 -18.94 8.09
C LEU A 102 9.07 -18.39 9.49
N LEU A 103 10.07 -18.31 10.36
CA LEU A 103 9.91 -17.61 11.64
C LEU A 103 10.24 -16.12 11.46
N LYS A 104 9.48 -15.23 12.09
CA LYS A 104 9.81 -13.79 12.08
C LYS A 104 11.23 -13.52 12.60
N SER A 105 11.68 -14.29 13.60
CA SER A 105 13.05 -14.24 14.14
C SER A 105 14.13 -14.66 13.13
N GLU A 106 13.78 -15.31 12.02
CA GLU A 106 14.67 -15.65 10.92
C GLU A 106 14.67 -14.57 9.82
N LEU A 107 13.72 -13.63 9.84
CA LEU A 107 13.61 -12.59 8.81
C LEU A 107 14.60 -11.45 9.04
N ILE A 108 15.43 -11.15 8.04
CA ILE A 108 16.39 -10.05 8.10
C ILE A 108 15.64 -8.74 7.88
N ASP A 109 15.69 -7.88 8.89
CA ASP A 109 15.12 -6.54 8.82
C ASP A 109 15.92 -5.68 7.81
N PRO A 110 15.27 -5.17 6.75
CA PRO A 110 15.95 -4.35 5.75
C PRO A 110 16.19 -2.91 6.21
N SER A 111 15.52 -2.44 7.27
CA SER A 111 15.79 -1.14 7.88
C SER A 111 17.05 -1.15 8.76
N ALA A 112 17.49 -2.34 9.18
CA ALA A 112 18.70 -2.49 9.98
C ALA A 112 19.97 -2.19 9.16
N GLY A 113 21.01 -1.70 9.83
CA GLY A 113 22.26 -1.30 9.17
C GLY A 113 22.89 -2.43 8.33
N SER A 114 23.53 -2.06 7.21
CA SER A 114 24.10 -3.01 6.23
C SER A 114 25.02 -4.07 6.85
N LEU A 115 25.84 -3.69 7.85
CA LEU A 115 26.71 -4.64 8.57
C LEU A 115 25.90 -5.68 9.35
N TYR A 116 24.81 -5.29 10.02
CA TYR A 116 23.93 -6.22 10.73
C TYR A 116 23.28 -7.20 9.76
N GLN A 117 22.83 -6.72 8.59
CA GLN A 117 22.27 -7.59 7.56
C GLN A 117 23.29 -8.62 7.06
N LEU A 118 24.54 -8.21 6.83
CA LEU A 118 25.62 -9.11 6.42
C LEU A 118 25.92 -10.17 7.50
N VAL A 119 26.09 -9.75 8.75
CA VAL A 119 26.32 -10.66 9.89
C VAL A 119 25.19 -11.68 10.00
N ARG A 120 23.94 -11.24 9.86
CA ARG A 120 22.78 -12.12 9.94
C ARG A 120 22.69 -13.10 8.78
N ARG A 121 23.03 -12.69 7.55
CA ARG A 121 23.13 -13.60 6.39
C ARG A 121 24.18 -14.69 6.61
N VAL A 122 25.36 -14.32 7.12
CA VAL A 122 26.43 -15.28 7.43
C VAL A 122 26.01 -16.23 8.55
N SER A 123 25.37 -15.71 9.60
CA SER A 123 24.85 -16.53 10.71
C SER A 123 23.79 -17.54 10.24
N GLN A 124 22.92 -17.18 9.29
CA GLN A 124 21.91 -18.09 8.74
C GLN A 124 22.52 -19.23 7.93
N MET A 125 23.66 -18.98 7.25
CA MET A 125 24.39 -20.04 6.55
C MET A 125 25.11 -20.98 7.53
N ALA A 126 25.66 -20.45 8.62
CA ALA A 126 26.41 -21.22 9.61
C ALA A 126 25.51 -22.04 10.56
N ILE A 127 24.33 -21.54 10.89
CA ILE A 127 23.37 -22.19 11.81
C ILE A 127 22.27 -22.85 10.99
N SER A 128 22.59 -23.94 10.29
CA SER A 128 21.57 -24.78 9.63
C SER A 128 20.80 -25.68 10.62
N SER A 129 21.05 -25.53 11.92
CA SER A 129 20.23 -26.12 12.99
C SER A 129 18.94 -25.31 13.13
N ARG A 130 17.88 -25.75 12.43
CA ARG A 130 16.53 -25.20 12.61
C ARG A 130 16.06 -25.54 14.03
N ARG A 131 16.14 -24.56 14.94
CA ARG A 131 15.55 -24.64 16.29
C ARG A 131 14.06 -24.99 16.16
N PRO A 132 13.47 -25.88 16.97
CA PRO A 132 12.03 -26.16 16.90
C PRO A 132 11.16 -24.91 17.15
N VAL A 133 9.98 -24.91 16.56
CA VAL A 133 8.94 -23.88 16.68
C VAL A 133 8.46 -23.81 18.14
N SER A 134 8.66 -22.64 18.75
CA SER A 134 8.13 -22.28 20.07
C SER A 134 6.71 -21.72 19.94
N GLN A 135 5.93 -21.80 21.01
CA GLN A 135 4.59 -21.20 21.08
C GLN A 135 4.59 -19.67 20.94
N GLU A 136 5.70 -19.04 21.34
CA GLU A 136 5.93 -17.59 21.25
C GLU A 136 6.34 -17.14 19.84
N ASP A 137 6.70 -18.08 18.96
CA ASP A 137 7.17 -17.72 17.62
C ASP A 137 6.04 -17.18 16.75
N ILE A 138 6.36 -16.18 15.93
CA ILE A 138 5.48 -15.68 14.88
C ILE A 138 5.82 -16.43 13.59
N LEU A 139 4.84 -17.18 13.11
CA LEU A 139 4.89 -17.92 11.86
C LEU A 139 4.55 -16.98 10.71
N VAL A 140 5.32 -17.03 9.63
CA VAL A 140 5.10 -16.26 8.42
C VAL A 140 4.88 -17.22 7.26
N PHE A 141 3.72 -17.14 6.62
CA PHE A 141 3.31 -18.00 5.51
C PHE A 141 3.86 -17.44 4.19
N LYS A 142 4.92 -18.06 3.67
CA LYS A 142 5.67 -17.53 2.51
C LYS A 142 4.79 -17.41 1.27
N SER A 143 3.98 -18.43 0.98
CA SER A 143 3.08 -18.45 -0.20
C SER A 143 2.06 -17.31 -0.16
N LEU A 144 1.52 -16.99 1.02
CA LEU A 144 0.55 -15.89 1.17
C LEU A 144 1.21 -14.52 0.98
N VAL A 145 2.46 -14.36 1.44
CA VAL A 145 3.24 -13.15 1.15
C VAL A 145 3.49 -13.00 -0.35
N GLU A 146 3.82 -14.07 -1.05
CA GLU A 146 4.06 -14.06 -2.50
C GLU A 146 2.78 -13.78 -3.29
N GLU A 147 1.65 -14.39 -2.91
CA GLU A 147 0.32 -14.07 -3.46
C GLU A 147 -0.01 -12.59 -3.26
N ARG A 148 0.19 -12.07 -2.04
CA ARG A 148 -0.10 -10.67 -1.73
C ARG A 148 0.81 -9.72 -2.49
N ALA A 149 2.08 -10.07 -2.67
CA ALA A 149 3.01 -9.27 -3.46
C ALA A 149 2.61 -9.22 -4.94
N ALA A 150 2.12 -10.33 -5.49
CA ALA A 150 1.58 -10.36 -6.86
C ALA A 150 0.31 -9.50 -6.98
N ASP A 151 -0.57 -9.49 -5.97
CA ASP A 151 -1.73 -8.59 -5.94
C ASP A 151 -1.32 -7.12 -5.92
N ILE A 152 -0.33 -6.76 -5.10
CA ILE A 152 0.22 -5.41 -5.01
C ILE A 152 0.84 -4.99 -6.34
N ALA A 153 1.64 -5.87 -6.95
CA ALA A 153 2.23 -5.61 -8.26
C ALA A 153 1.16 -5.34 -9.33
N ARG A 154 0.05 -6.10 -9.32
CA ARG A 154 -1.09 -5.86 -10.24
C ARG A 154 -1.77 -4.51 -9.98
N GLN A 155 -2.04 -4.17 -8.72
CA GLN A 155 -2.66 -2.88 -8.37
C GLN A 155 -1.77 -1.69 -8.76
N LEU A 156 -0.44 -1.86 -8.65
CA LEU A 156 0.51 -0.82 -9.03
C LEU A 156 0.76 -0.78 -10.54
N SER A 157 0.65 -1.89 -11.26
CA SER A 157 0.77 -1.92 -12.73
C SER A 157 -0.40 -1.26 -13.45
N ASP A 158 -1.56 -1.13 -12.79
CA ASP A 158 -2.71 -0.38 -13.32
C ASP A 158 -2.45 1.14 -13.34
N SER A 159 -1.35 1.60 -12.72
CA SER A 159 -0.92 3.00 -12.73
C SER A 159 0.18 3.28 -13.76
N HIS A 160 0.83 4.45 -13.70
CA HIS A 160 1.87 4.86 -14.66
C HIS A 160 3.15 3.99 -14.62
N TRP A 161 3.28 3.07 -13.66
CA TRP A 161 4.49 2.24 -13.50
C TRP A 161 4.53 1.06 -14.47
N THR A 162 5.63 0.95 -15.22
CA THR A 162 5.78 -0.03 -16.30
C THR A 162 6.63 -1.25 -15.93
N SER A 163 7.53 -1.15 -14.95
CA SER A 163 8.50 -2.23 -14.68
C SER A 163 8.98 -2.33 -13.23
N THR A 164 9.33 -1.18 -12.64
CA THR A 164 9.57 -1.02 -11.20
C THR A 164 8.71 0.11 -10.68
N CYS A 165 8.36 0.06 -9.40
CA CYS A 165 7.56 1.08 -8.73
C CYS A 165 8.23 1.46 -7.41
N VAL A 166 8.24 2.74 -7.08
CA VAL A 166 8.68 3.24 -5.78
C VAL A 166 7.45 3.71 -5.01
N VAL A 167 7.27 3.21 -3.79
CA VAL A 167 6.17 3.60 -2.90
C VAL A 167 6.70 4.01 -1.53
N THR A 168 5.97 4.88 -0.83
CA THR A 168 6.25 5.19 0.58
C THR A 168 5.99 3.98 1.47
N ILE A 169 6.63 3.93 2.63
CA ILE A 169 6.38 2.85 3.60
C ILE A 169 4.94 2.87 4.12
N SER A 170 4.33 4.06 4.24
CA SER A 170 2.92 4.24 4.61
C SER A 170 2.00 3.59 3.58
N ARG A 171 2.22 3.86 2.30
CA ARG A 171 1.44 3.25 1.21
C ARG A 171 1.68 1.74 1.15
N PHE A 172 2.91 1.28 1.29
CA PHE A 172 3.22 -0.15 1.36
C PHE A 172 2.46 -0.85 2.50
N ASN A 173 2.47 -0.29 3.71
CA ASN A 173 1.79 -0.85 4.88
C ASN A 173 0.26 -0.90 4.69
N SER A 174 -0.31 0.06 3.93
CA SER A 174 -1.75 0.11 3.66
C SER A 174 -2.27 -1.10 2.88
N PHE A 175 -1.40 -1.80 2.14
CA PHE A 175 -1.76 -3.05 1.45
C PHE A 175 -1.94 -4.24 2.39
N PHE A 176 -1.62 -4.13 3.67
CA PHE A 176 -1.73 -5.23 4.64
C PHE A 176 -2.72 -4.89 5.74
N CYS A 177 -3.35 -5.93 6.31
CA CYS A 177 -4.33 -5.74 7.38
C CYS A 177 -3.70 -5.30 8.71
N ASN A 178 -2.41 -5.56 8.90
CA ASN A 178 -1.67 -5.19 10.10
C ASN A 178 -0.19 -4.94 9.77
N GLN A 179 0.48 -4.25 10.68
CA GLN A 179 1.89 -3.87 10.53
C GLN A 179 2.84 -5.07 10.57
N GLU A 180 2.48 -6.13 11.28
CA GLU A 180 3.27 -7.36 11.39
C GLU A 180 3.39 -8.09 10.04
N ASP A 181 2.28 -8.22 9.33
CA ASP A 181 2.19 -8.79 7.99
C ASP A 181 2.97 -7.93 6.98
N ALA A 182 2.83 -6.60 7.06
CA ALA A 182 3.58 -5.69 6.21
C ALA A 182 5.09 -5.84 6.42
N HIS A 183 5.54 -5.84 7.68
CA HIS A 183 6.96 -5.98 8.00
C HIS A 183 7.52 -7.36 7.56
N ALA A 184 6.77 -8.44 7.82
CA ALA A 184 7.15 -9.77 7.38
C ALA A 184 7.26 -9.87 5.85
N ALA A 185 6.30 -9.27 5.14
CA ALA A 185 6.32 -9.19 3.68
C ALA A 185 7.52 -8.37 3.18
N LEU A 186 7.79 -7.21 3.77
CA LEU A 186 8.94 -6.38 3.41
C LEU A 186 10.27 -7.15 3.53
N CYS A 187 10.45 -7.91 4.61
CA CYS A 187 11.64 -8.72 4.83
C CYS A 187 11.78 -9.81 3.75
N ILE A 188 10.72 -10.59 3.51
CA ILE A 188 10.73 -11.69 2.54
C ILE A 188 10.94 -11.17 1.12
N LEU A 189 10.27 -10.08 0.75
CA LEU A 189 10.41 -9.49 -0.59
C LEU A 189 11.82 -8.92 -0.80
N THR A 190 12.41 -8.33 0.24
CA THR A 190 13.80 -7.85 0.15
C THR A 190 14.81 -8.99 0.08
N GLN A 191 14.61 -10.06 0.86
CA GLN A 191 15.47 -11.25 0.84
C GLN A 191 15.38 -12.02 -0.49
N SER A 192 14.19 -12.08 -1.10
CA SER A 192 13.99 -12.68 -2.42
C SER A 192 14.42 -11.78 -3.58
N GLY A 193 14.82 -10.53 -3.31
CA GLY A 193 15.24 -9.57 -4.33
C GLY A 193 14.08 -8.96 -5.12
N LYS A 194 12.83 -9.21 -4.73
CA LYS A 194 11.61 -8.64 -5.32
C LYS A 194 11.30 -7.23 -4.80
N ALA A 195 11.96 -6.80 -3.73
CA ALA A 195 11.89 -5.46 -3.18
C ALA A 195 13.28 -4.94 -2.78
N ARG A 196 13.41 -3.61 -2.69
CA ARG A 196 14.54 -2.92 -2.07
C ARG A 196 14.01 -1.84 -1.15
N TYR A 197 14.47 -1.80 0.09
CA TYR A 197 14.19 -0.71 1.02
C TYR A 197 15.08 0.50 0.68
N LEU A 198 14.51 1.70 0.76
CA LEU A 198 15.20 2.96 0.55
C LEU A 198 14.78 3.99 1.60
N VAL A 199 15.71 4.90 1.89
CA VAL A 199 15.49 6.02 2.81
C VAL A 199 16.05 7.27 2.14
N ALA A 200 15.19 8.26 1.93
CA ALA A 200 15.57 9.58 1.44
C ALA A 200 15.68 10.57 2.60
N ARG A 201 16.61 11.55 2.48
CA ARG A 201 16.89 12.62 3.47
C ARG A 201 17.53 12.14 4.79
N LYS A 202 18.31 13.04 5.43
CA LYS A 202 19.03 12.76 6.69
C LYS A 202 18.37 13.33 7.95
N GLN A 203 17.60 14.42 7.85
CA GLN A 203 17.02 15.12 9.00
C GLN A 203 15.55 14.74 9.25
N ASP A 204 14.80 14.43 8.18
CA ASP A 204 13.45 13.88 8.25
C ASP A 204 13.36 12.74 7.22
N PRO A 205 13.72 11.50 7.62
CA PRO A 205 13.89 10.40 6.70
C PRO A 205 12.54 9.97 6.13
N ILE A 206 12.41 10.05 4.81
CA ILE A 206 11.29 9.49 4.08
C ILE A 206 11.65 8.04 3.74
N GLU A 207 10.92 7.10 4.31
CA GLU A 207 11.12 5.68 4.06
C GLU A 207 10.24 5.19 2.90
N GLY A 208 10.81 4.32 2.06
CA GLY A 208 10.13 3.77 0.91
C GLY A 208 10.62 2.40 0.51
N VAL A 209 9.88 1.82 -0.43
CA VAL A 209 10.14 0.48 -0.97
C VAL A 209 10.07 0.54 -2.49
N LYS A 210 11.14 0.09 -3.14
CA LYS A 210 11.17 -0.16 -4.59
C LYS A 210 10.76 -1.60 -4.84
N LEU A 211 9.71 -1.79 -5.63
CA LEU A 211 9.08 -3.09 -5.93
C LEU A 211 9.30 -3.45 -7.40
N ALA A 212 9.48 -4.73 -7.68
CA ALA A 212 9.41 -5.25 -9.04
C ALA A 212 7.95 -5.51 -9.42
N LEU A 213 7.52 -5.00 -10.57
CA LEU A 213 6.18 -5.28 -11.11
C LEU A 213 6.21 -6.49 -12.04
N ASN A 214 7.18 -6.51 -12.96
CA ASN A 214 7.24 -7.50 -14.06
C ASN A 214 8.54 -8.31 -14.05
N SER A 215 9.54 -7.88 -13.28
CA SER A 215 10.86 -8.51 -13.19
C SER A 215 10.93 -9.51 -12.05
N ALA A 216 11.72 -10.57 -12.21
CA ALA A 216 12.03 -11.49 -11.11
C ALA A 216 12.89 -10.83 -10.01
N GLN A 217 13.66 -9.79 -10.35
CA GLN A 217 14.53 -9.07 -9.41
C GLN A 217 14.52 -7.55 -9.62
N VAL A 218 14.60 -6.82 -8.51
CA VAL A 218 14.69 -5.35 -8.48
C VAL A 218 16.15 -4.91 -8.67
N PRO A 219 16.43 -3.98 -9.61
CA PRO A 219 17.74 -3.37 -9.77
C PRO A 219 18.26 -2.71 -8.47
N ALA A 220 19.56 -2.43 -8.44
CA ALA A 220 20.13 -1.63 -7.35
C ALA A 220 19.46 -0.25 -7.26
N VAL A 221 19.33 0.25 -6.03
CA VAL A 221 18.75 1.58 -5.77
C VAL A 221 19.69 2.64 -6.34
N SER A 222 19.13 3.53 -7.15
CA SER A 222 19.80 4.64 -7.81
C SER A 222 19.46 5.97 -7.14
N LYS A 223 20.14 7.07 -7.54
CA LYS A 223 19.77 8.42 -7.07
C LYS A 223 18.36 8.80 -7.51
N LEU A 224 18.01 8.49 -8.76
CA LEU A 224 16.67 8.71 -9.31
C LEU A 224 15.59 8.08 -8.43
N ASP A 225 15.81 6.88 -7.88
CA ASP A 225 14.84 6.23 -6.99
C ASP A 225 14.54 7.06 -5.72
N HIS A 226 15.52 7.79 -5.20
CA HIS A 226 15.32 8.66 -4.04
C HIS A 226 14.54 9.93 -4.42
N ASP A 227 14.81 10.48 -5.60
CA ASP A 227 14.09 11.63 -6.13
C ASP A 227 12.63 11.25 -6.45
N THR A 228 12.42 10.07 -7.04
CA THR A 228 11.09 9.49 -7.24
C THR A 228 10.36 9.26 -5.92
N LEU A 229 11.02 8.73 -4.89
CA LEU A 229 10.39 8.58 -3.57
C LEU A 229 9.93 9.93 -3.02
N HIS A 230 10.73 10.97 -3.19
CA HIS A 230 10.37 12.32 -2.76
C HIS A 230 9.17 12.87 -3.54
N LEU A 231 9.10 12.64 -4.85
CA LEU A 231 7.94 13.02 -5.67
C LEU A 231 6.67 12.28 -5.22
N VAL A 232 6.74 10.96 -5.04
CA VAL A 232 5.60 10.13 -4.56
C VAL A 232 5.15 10.57 -3.15
N TRP A 233 6.09 10.90 -2.26
CA TRP A 233 5.74 11.45 -0.95
C TRP A 233 5.07 12.83 -1.06
N THR A 234 5.52 13.66 -2.00
CA THR A 234 4.94 14.99 -2.27
C THR A 234 3.53 14.87 -2.83
N GLU A 235 3.29 13.94 -3.77
CA GLU A 235 1.98 13.56 -4.29
C GLU A 235 1.03 13.18 -3.14
N GLU A 236 1.44 12.25 -2.26
CA GLU A 236 0.64 11.83 -1.11
C GLU A 236 0.33 12.99 -0.15
N ARG A 237 1.28 13.91 0.04
CA ARG A 237 1.09 15.08 0.91
C ARG A 237 0.14 16.10 0.30
N LEU A 238 0.22 16.34 -1.00
CA LEU A 238 -0.69 17.21 -1.74
C LEU A 238 -2.11 16.64 -1.72
N GLN A 239 -2.28 15.33 -1.92
CA GLN A 239 -3.58 14.68 -1.83
C GLN A 239 -4.21 14.85 -0.44
N GLN A 240 -3.44 14.65 0.64
CA GLN A 240 -3.92 14.89 2.00
C GLN A 240 -4.33 16.35 2.23
N GLN A 241 -3.58 17.31 1.68
CA GLN A 241 -3.92 18.73 1.76
C GLN A 241 -5.21 19.05 1.00
N LEU A 242 -5.40 18.44 -0.17
CA LEU A 242 -6.61 18.58 -0.98
C LEU A 242 -7.83 18.08 -0.20
N ASP A 243 -7.77 16.89 0.39
CA ASP A 243 -8.87 16.32 1.19
C ASP A 243 -9.26 17.23 2.38
N VAL A 244 -8.28 17.86 3.03
CA VAL A 244 -8.52 18.81 4.12
C VAL A 244 -9.17 20.09 3.59
N LEU A 245 -8.72 20.60 2.44
CA LEU A 245 -9.29 21.78 1.80
C LEU A 245 -10.72 21.53 1.34
N ASP A 246 -11.03 20.37 0.77
CA ASP A 246 -12.38 19.99 0.36
C ASP A 246 -13.34 19.95 1.55
N ARG A 247 -12.94 19.31 2.65
CA ARG A 247 -13.75 19.31 3.89
C ARG A 247 -13.99 20.71 4.42
N ARG A 248 -12.96 21.57 4.43
CA ARG A 248 -13.08 22.97 4.91
C ARG A 248 -13.97 23.80 3.99
N TRP A 249 -13.84 23.62 2.68
CA TRP A 249 -14.68 24.24 1.66
C TRP A 249 -16.15 23.86 1.88
N GLU A 250 -16.46 22.57 2.00
CA GLU A 250 -17.83 22.10 2.26
C GLU A 250 -18.43 22.65 3.55
N ILE A 251 -17.66 22.64 4.64
CA ILE A 251 -18.12 23.17 5.94
C ILE A 251 -18.43 24.67 5.81
N SER A 252 -17.57 25.43 5.14
CA SER A 252 -17.81 26.86 4.92
C SER A 252 -19.04 27.12 4.05
N ARG A 253 -19.26 26.31 3.00
CA ARG A 253 -20.45 26.37 2.15
C ARG A 253 -21.73 26.03 2.94
N ARG A 254 -21.71 24.99 3.78
CA ARG A 254 -22.84 24.62 4.66
C ARG A 254 -23.16 25.72 5.68
N ARG A 255 -22.13 26.34 6.27
CA ARG A 255 -22.30 27.48 7.20
C ARG A 255 -22.88 28.71 6.51
N ALA A 256 -22.45 29.00 5.28
CA ALA A 256 -23.03 30.07 4.47
C ALA A 256 -24.53 29.85 4.23
N LEU A 257 -24.92 28.63 3.86
CA LEU A 257 -26.33 28.25 3.66
C LEU A 257 -27.15 28.41 4.95
N ALA A 258 -26.61 27.97 6.09
CA ALA A 258 -27.29 28.10 7.38
C ALA A 258 -27.48 29.58 7.77
N SER A 259 -26.44 30.41 7.64
CA SER A 259 -26.53 31.85 7.90
C SER A 259 -27.53 32.55 6.98
N PHE A 260 -27.55 32.19 5.69
CA PHE A 260 -28.52 32.71 4.72
C PHE A 260 -29.96 32.36 5.10
N LYS A 261 -30.24 31.08 5.44
CA LYS A 261 -31.56 30.63 5.91
C LYS A 261 -32.03 31.33 7.18
N SER A 262 -31.09 31.67 8.08
CA SER A 262 -31.38 32.42 9.31
C SER A 262 -31.57 33.93 9.10
N GLY A 263 -31.39 34.45 7.88
CA GLY A 263 -31.51 35.88 7.55
C GLY A 263 -30.27 36.72 7.88
N ASP A 264 -29.20 36.12 8.40
CA ASP A 264 -27.92 36.77 8.65
C ASP A 264 -27.10 36.89 7.35
N LYS A 265 -27.37 37.96 6.60
CA LYS A 265 -26.68 38.25 5.34
C LYS A 265 -25.18 38.44 5.54
N GLN A 266 -24.76 39.13 6.59
CA GLN A 266 -23.33 39.44 6.82
C GLN A 266 -22.55 38.17 7.17
N GLY A 267 -23.12 37.28 7.99
CA GLY A 267 -22.55 35.96 8.27
C GLY A 267 -22.45 35.09 7.01
N ALA A 268 -23.50 35.09 6.17
CA ALA A 268 -23.49 34.36 4.90
C ALA A 268 -22.38 34.86 3.96
N TYR A 269 -22.24 36.18 3.77
CA TYR A 269 -21.17 36.78 2.97
C TYR A 269 -19.77 36.39 3.46
N ARG A 270 -19.54 36.39 4.78
CA ARG A 270 -18.25 35.99 5.36
C ARG A 270 -17.89 34.55 5.00
N TYR A 271 -18.85 33.62 5.15
CA TYR A 271 -18.63 32.21 4.85
C TYR A 271 -18.50 31.93 3.35
N VAL A 272 -19.17 32.68 2.49
CA VAL A 272 -18.98 32.60 1.03
C VAL A 272 -17.57 33.05 0.63
N ARG A 273 -17.10 34.19 1.15
CA ARG A 273 -15.72 34.66 0.90
C ARG A 273 -14.69 33.61 1.34
N GLN A 274 -14.91 33.01 2.51
CA GLN A 274 -14.05 31.94 3.03
C GLN A 274 -14.06 30.70 2.11
N SER A 275 -15.23 30.30 1.62
CA SER A 275 -15.38 29.21 0.65
C SER A 275 -14.62 29.50 -0.66
N LYS A 276 -14.70 30.73 -1.19
CA LYS A 276 -13.95 31.13 -2.40
C LYS A 276 -12.43 30.98 -2.21
N VAL A 277 -11.89 31.39 -1.06
CA VAL A 277 -10.46 31.24 -0.74
C VAL A 277 -10.05 29.76 -0.68
N PHE A 278 -10.89 28.90 -0.08
CA PHE A 278 -10.62 27.46 -0.06
C PHE A 278 -10.71 26.84 -1.47
N SER A 279 -11.67 27.26 -2.29
CA SER A 279 -11.80 26.82 -3.69
C SER A 279 -10.56 27.19 -4.52
N GLN A 280 -10.07 28.43 -4.41
CA GLN A 280 -8.84 28.85 -5.08
C GLN A 280 -7.61 28.06 -4.61
N SER A 281 -7.50 27.83 -3.30
CA SER A 281 -6.42 27.02 -2.73
C SER A 281 -6.48 25.56 -3.21
N ARG A 282 -7.69 25.01 -3.33
CA ARG A 282 -7.94 23.68 -3.90
C ARG A 282 -7.45 23.62 -5.34
N ASN A 283 -7.86 24.57 -6.19
CA ASN A 283 -7.46 24.60 -7.59
C ASN A 283 -5.93 24.67 -7.74
N ARG A 284 -5.24 25.46 -6.91
CA ARG A 284 -3.77 25.50 -6.89
C ARG A 284 -3.15 24.15 -6.48
N CYS A 285 -3.72 23.50 -5.47
CA CYS A 285 -3.27 22.18 -5.01
C CYS A 285 -3.48 21.10 -6.07
N THR A 286 -4.64 21.10 -6.75
CA THR A 286 -4.95 20.19 -7.86
C THR A 286 -3.97 20.36 -9.02
N GLN A 287 -3.69 21.60 -9.44
CA GLN A 287 -2.72 21.87 -10.51
C GLN A 287 -1.30 21.39 -10.16
N LEU A 288 -0.88 21.55 -8.90
CA LEU A 288 0.42 21.03 -8.44
C LEU A 288 0.45 19.50 -8.41
N LEU A 289 -0.65 18.87 -7.98
CA LEU A 289 -0.78 17.42 -7.95
C LEU A 289 -0.70 16.84 -9.37
N GLU A 290 -1.47 17.37 -10.31
CA GLU A 290 -1.46 16.96 -11.73
C GLU A 290 -0.05 17.04 -12.32
N ARG A 291 0.69 18.11 -12.03
CA ARG A 291 2.08 18.27 -12.47
C ARG A 291 3.02 17.22 -11.87
N VAL A 292 2.87 16.91 -10.58
CA VAL A 292 3.70 15.88 -9.92
C VAL A 292 3.40 14.51 -10.52
N GLU A 293 2.12 14.16 -10.71
CA GLU A 293 1.71 12.90 -11.35
C GLU A 293 2.23 12.77 -12.79
N GLU A 294 2.19 13.86 -13.56
CA GLU A 294 2.77 13.93 -14.91
C GLU A 294 4.27 13.65 -14.90
N VAL A 295 5.03 14.31 -14.02
CA VAL A 295 6.48 14.08 -13.89
C VAL A 295 6.78 12.63 -13.51
N ILE A 296 6.03 12.05 -12.57
CA ILE A 296 6.22 10.64 -12.17
C ILE A 296 5.93 9.70 -13.37
N SER A 297 4.89 9.99 -14.15
CA SER A 297 4.56 9.24 -15.37
C SER A 297 5.67 9.32 -16.42
N LEU A 298 6.22 10.52 -16.67
CA LEU A 298 7.35 10.71 -17.59
C LEU A 298 8.59 9.94 -17.14
N ILE A 299 8.88 9.91 -15.84
CA ILE A 299 9.98 9.10 -15.28
C ILE A 299 9.75 7.61 -15.60
N ALA A 300 8.54 7.10 -15.38
CA ALA A 300 8.23 5.69 -15.64
C ALA A 300 8.32 5.31 -17.13
N ILE A 301 7.93 6.22 -18.03
CA ILE A 301 8.10 6.07 -19.49
C ILE A 301 9.58 6.07 -19.84
N ALA A 302 10.36 7.03 -19.33
CA ALA A 302 11.80 7.14 -19.59
C ALA A 302 12.58 5.90 -19.12
N GLU A 303 12.23 5.32 -17.96
CA GLU A 303 12.81 4.06 -17.48
C GLU A 303 12.54 2.89 -18.44
N SER A 304 11.34 2.82 -19.00
CA SER A 304 10.96 1.80 -19.99
C SER A 304 11.74 1.99 -21.30
N THR A 305 11.76 3.21 -21.84
CA THR A 305 12.47 3.54 -23.09
C THR A 305 13.95 3.24 -22.97
N LYS A 306 14.57 3.54 -21.82
CA LYS A 306 15.96 3.18 -21.55
C LYS A 306 16.20 1.66 -21.65
N LYS A 307 15.33 0.84 -21.08
CA LYS A 307 15.44 -0.62 -21.15
C LYS A 307 15.30 -1.16 -22.58
N VAL A 308 14.39 -0.58 -23.36
CA VAL A 308 14.23 -0.92 -24.79
C VAL A 308 15.49 -0.58 -25.57
N TYR A 309 16.06 0.61 -25.34
CA TYR A 309 17.30 1.03 -25.98
C TYR A 309 18.49 0.11 -25.63
N GLU A 310 18.65 -0.25 -24.36
CA GLU A 310 19.69 -1.20 -23.92
C GLU A 310 19.53 -2.57 -24.59
N ALA A 311 18.30 -3.08 -24.70
CA ALA A 311 18.03 -4.35 -25.39
C ALA A 311 18.37 -4.29 -26.88
N MET A 312 18.05 -3.17 -27.55
CA MET A 312 18.40 -2.95 -28.94
C MET A 312 19.92 -2.90 -29.15
N GLN A 313 20.66 -2.22 -28.28
CA GLN A 313 22.13 -2.18 -28.36
C GLN A 313 22.75 -3.57 -28.22
N ILE A 314 22.25 -4.40 -27.31
CA ILE A 314 22.69 -5.80 -27.16
C ILE A 314 22.40 -6.59 -28.45
N GLY A 315 21.21 -6.44 -29.02
CA GLY A 315 20.85 -7.08 -30.29
C GLY A 315 21.78 -6.66 -31.44
N ILE A 316 22.09 -5.37 -31.53
CA ILE A 316 23.03 -4.83 -32.52
C ILE A 316 24.44 -5.40 -32.33
N GLN A 317 24.92 -5.44 -31.09
CA GLN A 317 26.24 -6.00 -30.78
C GLN A 317 26.31 -7.48 -31.17
N ALA A 318 25.27 -8.25 -30.85
CA ALA A 318 25.16 -9.66 -31.26
C ALA A 318 25.10 -9.83 -32.79
N MET A 319 24.43 -8.93 -33.52
CA MET A 319 24.41 -8.96 -35.00
C MET A 319 25.78 -8.64 -35.61
N LYS A 320 26.51 -7.67 -35.03
CA LYS A 320 27.89 -7.34 -35.45
C LYS A 320 28.85 -8.51 -35.24
N GLU A 321 28.71 -9.24 -34.14
CA GLU A 321 29.52 -10.43 -33.84
C GLU A 321 29.23 -11.62 -34.78
N ASN A 322 28.07 -11.62 -35.46
CA ASN A 322 27.63 -12.67 -36.37
C ASN A 322 27.69 -12.29 -37.87
N ASN A 323 28.42 -11.23 -38.25
CA ASN A 323 28.63 -10.79 -39.64
C ASN A 323 27.34 -10.54 -40.47
N VAL A 324 26.32 -9.89 -39.88
CA VAL A 324 25.16 -9.37 -40.62
C VAL A 324 25.43 -7.93 -41.07
N SER A 325 25.04 -7.55 -42.30
CA SER A 325 25.47 -6.29 -42.95
C SER A 325 25.08 -5.02 -42.19
N ILE A 326 26.08 -4.18 -41.95
CA ILE A 326 26.09 -2.99 -41.07
C ILE A 326 25.16 -1.85 -41.56
N GLU A 327 24.84 -1.81 -42.86
CA GLU A 327 24.05 -0.75 -43.49
C GLU A 327 22.57 -0.72 -43.07
N GLU A 328 21.91 -1.86 -42.82
CA GLU A 328 20.51 -1.88 -42.36
C GLU A 328 20.37 -1.50 -40.87
N VAL A 329 21.42 -1.75 -40.08
CA VAL A 329 21.48 -1.43 -38.64
C VAL A 329 21.62 0.08 -38.38
N ASN A 330 22.33 0.80 -39.24
CA ASN A 330 22.50 2.25 -39.11
C ASN A 330 21.24 3.06 -39.43
N VAL A 331 20.34 2.54 -40.27
CA VAL A 331 19.06 3.20 -40.60
C VAL A 331 18.13 3.17 -39.38
N HIS A 332 18.02 2.03 -38.71
CA HIS A 332 17.17 1.90 -37.51
C HIS A 332 17.72 2.64 -36.29
N LEU A 333 19.05 2.79 -36.16
CA LEU A 333 19.65 3.66 -35.13
C LEU A 333 19.25 5.13 -35.35
N LYS A 334 19.23 5.58 -36.60
CA LYS A 334 18.83 6.94 -36.94
C LYS A 334 17.34 7.19 -36.64
N GLU A 335 16.47 6.22 -36.94
CA GLU A 335 15.05 6.30 -36.59
C GLU A 335 14.83 6.36 -35.06
N VAL A 336 15.63 5.64 -34.28
CA VAL A 336 15.55 5.68 -32.80
C VAL A 336 16.10 6.98 -32.22
N ASP A 337 17.21 7.49 -32.75
CA ASP A 337 17.75 8.80 -32.34
C ASP A 337 16.78 9.93 -32.67
N GLU A 338 16.05 9.84 -33.80
CA GLU A 338 14.99 10.77 -34.18
C GLU A 338 13.78 10.69 -33.22
N LEU A 339 13.38 9.49 -32.77
CA LEU A 339 12.31 9.31 -31.77
C LEU A 339 12.71 9.83 -30.38
N VAL A 340 13.96 9.63 -29.96
CA VAL A 340 14.49 10.18 -28.71
C VAL A 340 14.58 11.71 -28.76
N ALA A 341 14.92 12.29 -29.92
CA ALA A 341 14.93 13.73 -30.12
C ALA A 341 13.52 14.34 -30.06
N ALA A 342 12.53 13.69 -30.69
CA ALA A 342 11.13 14.12 -30.64
C ALA A 342 10.56 14.10 -29.21
N GLN A 343 10.92 13.10 -28.39
CA GLN A 343 10.51 13.04 -26.99
C GLN A 343 11.08 14.22 -26.16
N ARG A 344 12.34 14.61 -26.41
CA ARG A 344 12.97 15.75 -25.72
C ARG A 344 12.34 17.10 -26.08
N GLU A 345 11.81 17.23 -27.30
CA GLU A 345 11.12 18.45 -27.75
C GLU A 345 9.75 18.60 -27.08
N VAL A 346 9.03 17.49 -26.86
CA VAL A 346 7.80 17.46 -26.06
C VAL A 346 8.05 17.87 -24.62
N ASP A 347 9.13 17.37 -24.01
CA ASP A 347 9.51 17.71 -22.63
C ASP A 347 9.83 19.22 -22.50
N ALA A 348 10.51 19.80 -23.48
CA ALA A 348 10.82 21.24 -23.52
C ALA A 348 9.57 22.12 -23.70
N ALA A 349 8.53 21.62 -24.38
CA ALA A 349 7.28 22.34 -24.54
C ALA A 349 6.46 22.41 -23.24
N LEU A 350 6.52 21.35 -22.41
CA LEU A 350 5.84 21.27 -21.11
C LEU A 350 6.43 22.21 -20.05
N GLU A 351 7.73 22.47 -20.09
CA GLU A 351 8.41 23.43 -19.19
C GLU A 351 8.04 24.90 -19.44
N SER A 352 7.41 25.22 -20.58
CA SER A 352 7.25 26.60 -21.07
C SER A 352 5.94 27.31 -20.67
N VAL A 353 5.08 26.71 -19.83
CA VAL A 353 3.77 27.31 -19.48
C VAL A 353 3.91 28.37 -18.37
N PRO A 354 3.70 29.67 -18.65
CA PRO A 354 3.73 30.71 -17.63
C PRO A 354 2.47 30.61 -16.75
N LEU A 355 2.65 30.51 -15.43
CA LEU A 355 1.55 30.68 -14.49
C LEU A 355 1.22 32.18 -14.38
N HIS A 356 0.15 32.62 -15.05
CA HIS A 356 -0.37 33.96 -14.86
C HIS A 356 -1.08 34.10 -13.51
N SER A 357 -0.69 35.15 -12.79
CA SER A 357 -1.32 35.67 -11.58
C SER A 357 -2.73 36.17 -11.87
N ILE A 358 -3.71 35.70 -11.11
CA ILE A 358 -5.05 36.28 -11.05
C ILE A 358 -5.20 36.94 -9.68
N ASP A 359 -5.12 38.27 -9.68
CA ASP A 359 -5.61 39.12 -8.61
C ASP A 359 -6.67 40.01 -9.25
N ASP A 360 -7.94 39.81 -8.89
CA ASP A 360 -9.00 40.79 -9.14
C ASP A 360 -10.09 40.64 -8.05
N GLU A 361 -10.10 41.57 -7.10
CA GLU A 361 -11.06 41.64 -6.00
C GLU A 361 -12.48 42.06 -6.46
N GLY A 362 -12.65 42.46 -7.72
CA GLY A 362 -13.94 42.88 -8.29
C GLY A 362 -14.96 41.75 -8.51
N ASP A 363 -14.52 40.49 -8.47
CA ASP A 363 -15.28 39.28 -8.85
C ASP A 363 -16.06 38.63 -7.68
N ILE A 364 -16.20 39.31 -6.52
CA ILE A 364 -16.82 38.68 -5.33
C ILE A 364 -18.33 38.87 -5.28
N GLU A 365 -18.83 40.03 -5.74
CA GLU A 365 -20.27 40.37 -5.71
C GLU A 365 -21.08 39.65 -6.81
N GLU A 366 -20.47 39.44 -7.97
CA GLU A 366 -21.06 38.72 -9.11
C GLU A 366 -21.10 37.21 -8.87
N GLU A 367 -20.04 36.65 -8.28
CA GLU A 367 -19.99 35.26 -7.84
C GLU A 367 -20.92 35.00 -6.63
N PHE A 368 -21.17 35.99 -5.77
CA PHE A 368 -22.20 35.87 -4.72
C PHE A 368 -23.60 35.72 -5.32
N ARG A 369 -23.95 36.52 -6.34
CA ARG A 369 -25.22 36.37 -7.08
C ARG A 369 -25.33 35.01 -7.78
N LYS A 370 -24.24 34.52 -8.35
CA LYS A 370 -24.19 33.21 -9.01
C LYS A 370 -24.37 32.05 -8.02
N LEU A 371 -23.75 32.14 -6.85
CA LEU A 371 -23.97 31.21 -5.75
C LEU A 371 -25.41 31.31 -5.22
N GLU A 372 -25.98 32.51 -5.09
CA GLU A 372 -27.38 32.73 -4.71
C GLU A 372 -28.34 32.01 -5.68
N THR A 373 -28.03 31.99 -6.98
CA THR A 373 -28.80 31.22 -7.98
C THR A 373 -28.59 29.70 -7.89
N GLU A 374 -27.35 29.20 -7.71
CA GLU A 374 -27.09 27.76 -7.52
C GLU A 374 -27.71 27.21 -6.22
N LEU A 375 -27.77 28.02 -5.17
CA LEU A 375 -28.34 27.66 -3.86
C LEU A 375 -29.88 27.63 -3.86
N GLN A 376 -30.51 28.36 -4.78
CA GLN A 376 -31.96 28.35 -4.97
C GLN A 376 -32.44 27.08 -5.69
N ASP A 377 -31.59 26.49 -6.54
CA ASP A 377 -31.87 25.27 -7.33
C ASP A 377 -31.65 23.97 -6.54
N GLU A 378 -30.83 23.95 -5.49
CA GLU A 378 -30.65 22.81 -4.55
C GLU A 378 -31.79 22.67 -3.50
N ILE A 379 -32.98 23.21 -3.75
CA ILE A 379 -34.17 23.00 -2.90
C ILE A 379 -35.06 21.89 -3.50
N PRO A 380 -34.86 20.60 -3.19
CA PRO A 380 -35.99 19.68 -3.14
C PRO A 380 -36.85 20.08 -1.94
N HIS A 381 -38.14 20.32 -2.18
CA HIS A 381 -39.17 20.45 -1.15
C HIS A 381 -39.07 19.31 -0.11
N ILE A 382 -38.48 19.61 1.05
CA ILE A 382 -38.71 18.83 2.26
C ILE A 382 -39.75 19.60 3.05
N GLN A 383 -40.94 18.99 3.14
CA GLN A 383 -42.07 19.50 3.89
C GLN A 383 -41.69 19.73 5.35
N VAL A 384 -42.15 20.88 5.83
CA VAL A 384 -42.09 21.38 7.20
C VAL A 384 -42.67 20.34 8.18
N GLN A 385 -41.86 19.92 9.16
CA GLN A 385 -42.32 19.62 10.52
C GLN A 385 -41.29 20.13 11.53
N GLU A 386 -41.73 21.09 12.35
CA GLU A 386 -41.09 21.57 13.58
C GLU A 386 -41.85 20.96 14.79
N PRO A 387 -41.38 21.08 16.05
CA PRO A 387 -40.06 20.70 16.59
C PRO A 387 -40.20 19.88 17.90
N MET A 388 -39.17 19.17 18.36
CA MET A 388 -39.04 18.81 19.80
C MET A 388 -37.57 18.75 20.24
N SER A 389 -37.42 19.05 21.52
CA SER A 389 -36.32 19.66 22.29
C SER A 389 -35.40 18.71 23.08
N HIS A 390 -34.26 19.27 23.53
CA HIS A 390 -33.31 18.85 24.61
C HIS A 390 -32.33 17.70 24.25
N SER A 391 -31.06 17.64 24.67
CA SER A 391 -30.17 18.47 25.51
C SER A 391 -28.73 17.90 25.43
N ASN A 392 -27.72 18.78 25.62
CA ASN A 392 -26.31 18.57 26.05
C ASN A 392 -25.53 17.31 25.60
N GLU A 393 -24.38 17.51 24.95
CA GLU A 393 -23.03 17.22 25.51
C GLU A 393 -21.90 17.57 24.51
N GLU A 394 -20.85 18.19 25.08
CA GLU A 394 -19.48 18.48 24.61
C GLU A 394 -19.22 19.10 23.22
N SER A 395 -18.68 20.34 23.25
CA SER A 395 -18.27 21.12 22.10
C SER A 395 -17.00 20.56 21.43
N PRO A 396 -16.97 20.36 20.10
CA PRO A 396 -15.80 19.90 19.35
C PRO A 396 -14.63 20.90 19.26
N ASP A 397 -14.81 22.12 19.76
CA ASP A 397 -13.90 23.24 19.50
C ASP A 397 -12.56 23.12 20.27
N GLU A 398 -12.51 22.45 21.43
CA GLU A 398 -11.26 22.29 22.22
C GLU A 398 -10.26 21.28 21.62
N VAL A 399 -10.75 20.27 20.89
CA VAL A 399 -9.89 19.24 20.28
C VAL A 399 -9.26 19.73 18.97
N VAL A 400 -9.88 20.71 18.32
CA VAL A 400 -9.43 21.25 17.02
C VAL A 400 -8.34 22.32 17.21
N GLU A 401 -8.40 23.10 18.28
CA GLU A 401 -7.35 24.08 18.60
C GLU A 401 -6.02 23.43 19.01
N SER A 402 -6.08 22.29 19.70
CA SER A 402 -4.91 21.54 20.16
C SER A 402 -4.15 20.85 19.02
N LEU A 403 -4.81 20.54 17.90
CA LEU A 403 -4.16 20.01 16.69
C LEU A 403 -3.56 21.11 15.79
N SER A 404 -4.14 22.30 15.80
CA SER A 404 -3.66 23.46 15.02
C SER A 404 -2.28 23.94 15.49
N ASN A 405 -2.03 23.92 16.81
CA ASN A 405 -0.78 24.42 17.39
C ASN A 405 0.44 23.52 17.14
N ASN A 406 0.25 22.24 16.80
CA ASN A 406 1.36 21.30 16.52
C ASN A 406 1.80 21.29 15.06
N LEU A 407 1.07 21.94 14.14
CA LEU A 407 1.29 21.86 12.69
C LEU A 407 1.77 23.18 12.05
N SER A 408 1.78 24.29 12.80
CA SER A 408 2.22 25.61 12.32
C SER A 408 3.76 25.78 12.24
N GLY A 409 4.54 24.75 12.60
CA GLY A 409 6.01 24.83 12.71
C GLY A 409 6.81 24.57 11.43
N ILE A 410 6.21 24.16 10.32
CA ILE A 410 6.97 23.80 9.10
C ILE A 410 7.12 25.04 8.21
N LYS A 411 8.14 25.85 8.49
CA LYS A 411 8.70 26.80 7.51
C LYS A 411 9.43 25.99 6.44
N LEU A 412 8.92 26.03 5.20
CA LEU A 412 9.68 25.67 4.00
C LEU A 412 10.73 26.77 3.79
N GLU A 413 12.00 26.50 4.11
CA GLU A 413 13.11 27.30 3.59
C GLU A 413 13.25 27.02 2.10
N ALA A 414 13.43 28.10 1.32
CA ALA A 414 13.59 28.06 -0.11
C ALA A 414 15.01 27.62 -0.49
N ILE A 415 15.07 26.55 -1.29
CA ILE A 415 16.19 26.04 -2.14
C ILE A 415 17.46 25.61 -1.40
#